data_AF-A0AAJ0U4I0-F1
#
_entry.id   AF-A0AAJ0U4I0-F1
#
_cell.length_a   1.000
_cell.length_b   1.000
_cell.length_c   1.000
_cell.angle_alpha   90.00
_cell.angle_beta   90.00
_cell.angle_gamma   90.00
#
_symmetry.space_group_name_H-M   'P 1'
#
loop_
_entity.id
_entity.type
_entity.pdbx_description
1 polymer ?
#
loop_
_entity_poly.entity_id
_entity_poly.type
_entity_poly.pdbx_seq_one_letter_code
_entity_poly.pdbx_strand_id
1 'polypeptide(L)'
;MDTTDPTDPTDDIAARVARLSAELVDRMQERELLRRAHRPREAVLRDARALVDDAAARYRRRLADKLQAFGAPHAPALRLFAGPDADALCFLLGDQIKQALGKNARDWPSTPVDRERRLEELDKTIPELEDELARIRNLFIDGTPT
;
A
#
# COMPACT_ATOMS: atom_id res chain seq x y z
N MET A 1 19.07 -54.84 -18.06
CA MET A 1 19.90 -54.10 -19.03
C MET A 1 19.09 -53.99 -20.30
N ASP A 2 18.73 -52.86 -20.86
CA ASP A 2 18.83 -51.46 -20.45
C ASP A 2 17.79 -50.78 -21.36
N THR A 3 16.66 -50.34 -20.80
CA THR A 3 15.69 -49.51 -21.54
C THR A 3 15.83 -48.09 -21.00
N THR A 4 16.90 -47.42 -21.39
CA THR A 4 16.99 -45.96 -21.30
C THR A 4 16.09 -45.39 -22.37
N ASP A 5 14.85 -45.14 -21.96
CA ASP A 5 13.87 -44.34 -22.69
C ASP A 5 14.50 -42.95 -22.94
N PRO A 6 14.63 -42.49 -24.19
CA PRO A 6 15.13 -41.15 -24.47
C PRO A 6 14.08 -40.17 -23.96
N THR A 7 14.42 -39.44 -22.90
CA THR A 7 13.57 -38.40 -22.32
C THR A 7 13.16 -37.46 -23.46
N ASP A 8 11.88 -37.44 -23.78
CA ASP A 8 11.34 -36.66 -24.89
C ASP A 8 11.67 -35.18 -24.63
N PRO A 9 12.34 -34.45 -25.55
CA PRO A 9 12.62 -33.03 -25.38
C PRO A 9 11.34 -32.21 -25.11
N THR A 10 10.18 -32.73 -25.50
CA THR A 10 8.87 -32.16 -25.23
C THR A 10 8.48 -32.23 -23.74
N ASP A 11 8.88 -33.29 -23.03
CA ASP A 11 8.63 -33.46 -21.59
C ASP A 11 9.48 -32.50 -20.74
N ASP A 12 10.73 -32.23 -21.15
CA ASP A 12 11.60 -31.26 -20.46
C ASP A 12 11.04 -29.84 -20.56
N ILE A 13 10.40 -29.52 -21.69
CA ILE A 13 9.81 -28.21 -21.95
C ILE A 13 8.50 -28.03 -21.20
N ALA A 14 7.63 -29.05 -21.16
CA ALA A 14 6.45 -29.04 -20.32
C ALA A 14 6.81 -28.85 -18.84
N ALA A 15 7.84 -29.56 -18.36
CA ALA A 15 8.36 -29.41 -17.00
C ALA A 15 8.97 -28.02 -16.75
N ARG A 16 9.61 -27.40 -17.74
CA ARG A 16 10.14 -26.04 -17.65
C ARG A 16 9.02 -24.99 -17.60
N VAL A 17 7.99 -25.12 -18.44
CA VAL A 17 6.81 -24.24 -18.42
C VAL A 17 6.09 -24.32 -17.08
N ALA A 18 5.92 -25.52 -16.53
CA ALA A 18 5.30 -25.72 -15.23
C ALA A 18 6.10 -25.02 -14.10
N ARG A 19 7.44 -25.15 -14.12
CA ARG A 19 8.34 -24.48 -13.16
C ARG A 19 8.26 -22.95 -13.25
N LEU A 20 8.38 -22.40 -14.46
CA LEU A 20 8.31 -20.95 -14.69
C LEU A 20 6.93 -20.36 -14.33
N SER A 21 5.86 -21.09 -14.62
CA SER A 21 4.49 -20.67 -14.28
C SER A 21 4.27 -20.65 -12.77
N ALA A 22 4.77 -21.66 -12.04
CA ALA A 22 4.71 -21.69 -10.58
C ALA A 22 5.51 -20.53 -9.97
N GLU A 23 6.73 -20.30 -10.46
CA GLU A 23 7.55 -19.18 -9.99
C GLU A 23 6.90 -17.82 -10.26
N LEU A 24 6.28 -17.63 -11.43
CA LEU A 24 5.54 -16.41 -11.75
C LEU A 24 4.39 -16.16 -10.76
N VAL A 25 3.61 -17.19 -10.45
CA VAL A 25 2.51 -17.10 -9.47
C VAL A 25 3.04 -16.71 -8.09
N ASP A 26 4.12 -17.34 -7.64
CA ASP A 26 4.74 -17.05 -6.35
C ASP A 26 5.23 -15.60 -6.27
N ARG A 27 5.92 -15.11 -7.31
CA ARG A 27 6.41 -13.71 -7.37
C ARG A 27 5.28 -12.69 -7.43
N MET A 28 4.21 -12.98 -8.17
CA MET A 28 3.01 -12.13 -8.22
C MET A 28 2.31 -12.07 -6.86
N GLN A 29 2.19 -13.21 -6.18
CA GLN A 29 1.58 -13.29 -4.85
C GLN A 29 2.44 -12.55 -3.80
N GLU A 30 3.76 -12.70 -3.85
CA GLU A 30 4.71 -11.94 -3.02
C GLU A 30 4.55 -10.43 -3.27
N ARG A 31 4.48 -10.00 -4.54
CA ARG A 31 4.29 -8.59 -4.89
C ARG A 31 2.98 -8.05 -4.32
N GLU A 32 1.90 -8.80 -4.42
CA GLU A 32 0.59 -8.38 -3.88
C GLU A 32 0.63 -8.28 -2.35
N LEU A 33 1.26 -9.25 -1.67
CA LEU A 33 1.46 -9.20 -0.22
C LEU A 33 2.28 -7.99 0.20
N LEU A 34 3.37 -7.68 -0.52
CA LEU A 34 4.19 -6.51 -0.27
C LEU A 34 3.46 -5.21 -0.59
N ARG A 35 2.65 -5.15 -1.66
CA ARG A 35 1.82 -3.96 -1.96
C ARG A 35 0.80 -3.71 -0.86
N ARG A 36 0.19 -4.77 -0.30
CA ARG A 36 -0.71 -4.71 0.86
C ARG A 36 0.01 -4.41 2.18
N ALA A 37 1.29 -4.77 2.30
CA ALA A 37 2.08 -4.48 3.48
C ALA A 37 2.16 -2.96 3.71
N HIS A 38 1.78 -2.56 4.93
CA HIS A 38 1.55 -1.16 5.31
C HIS A 38 2.77 -0.27 5.12
N ARG A 39 2.54 1.02 4.84
CA ARG A 39 3.58 2.07 4.81
C ARG A 39 4.42 2.07 6.09
N PRO A 40 5.68 2.56 6.07
CA PRO A 40 6.50 2.65 7.26
C PRO A 40 5.76 3.38 8.36
N ARG A 41 5.75 2.80 9.56
CA ARG A 41 5.06 3.32 10.74
C ARG A 41 5.30 4.83 10.93
N GLU A 42 6.53 5.27 10.73
CA GLU A 42 6.91 6.67 10.87
C GLU A 42 6.24 7.58 9.84
N ALA A 43 6.05 7.10 8.60
CA ALA A 43 5.33 7.85 7.58
C ALA A 43 3.84 7.96 7.93
N VAL A 44 3.21 6.86 8.38
CA VAL A 44 1.81 6.87 8.84
C VAL A 44 1.62 7.83 10.01
N LEU A 45 2.54 7.84 10.98
CA LEU A 45 2.49 8.77 12.10
C LEU A 45 2.67 10.22 11.68
N ARG A 46 3.58 10.48 10.74
CA ARG A 46 3.81 11.83 10.20
C ARG A 46 2.55 12.36 9.52
N ASP A 47 1.94 11.54 8.66
CA ASP A 47 0.69 11.88 7.95
C ASP A 47 -0.46 12.11 8.94
N ALA A 48 -0.62 11.23 9.94
CA ALA A 48 -1.66 11.37 10.96
C ALA A 48 -1.49 12.64 11.81
N ARG A 49 -0.25 12.99 12.20
CA ARG A 49 0.02 14.25 12.92
C ARG A 49 -0.29 15.47 12.06
N ALA A 50 0.05 15.45 10.78
CA ALA A 50 -0.25 16.52 9.83
C ALA A 50 -1.77 16.73 9.67
N LEU A 51 -2.56 15.66 9.66
CA LEU A 51 -4.03 15.75 9.63
C LEU A 51 -4.61 16.40 10.90
N VAL A 52 -4.04 16.10 12.08
CA VAL A 52 -4.42 16.76 13.34
C VAL A 52 -4.10 18.25 13.28
N ASP A 53 -2.93 18.63 12.75
CA ASP A 53 -2.53 20.03 12.58
C ASP A 53 -3.43 20.79 11.59
N ASP A 54 -3.76 20.19 10.45
CA ASP A 54 -4.69 20.78 9.48
C ASP A 54 -6.09 20.99 10.09
N ALA A 55 -6.63 19.97 10.75
CA ALA A 55 -7.93 20.06 11.43
C ALA A 55 -7.95 21.17 12.50
N ALA A 56 -6.90 21.26 13.33
CA ALA A 56 -6.76 22.31 14.33
C ALA A 56 -6.64 23.71 13.70
N ALA A 57 -5.95 23.84 12.56
CA ALA A 57 -5.83 25.11 11.83
C ALA A 57 -7.17 25.55 11.21
N ARG A 58 -7.95 24.62 10.65
CA ARG A 58 -9.30 24.90 10.15
C ARG A 58 -10.24 25.37 11.26
N TYR A 59 -10.14 24.79 12.46
CA TYR A 59 -10.93 25.23 13.61
C TYR A 59 -10.60 26.68 14.03
N ARG A 60 -9.31 27.06 14.09
CA ARG A 60 -8.91 28.44 14.41
C ARG A 60 -9.55 29.47 13.49
N ARG A 61 -9.55 29.21 12.18
CA ARG A 61 -10.18 30.10 11.18
C ARG A 61 -11.69 30.23 11.44
N ARG A 62 -12.37 29.09 11.59
CA ARG A 62 -13.81 29.07 11.89
C ARG A 62 -14.16 29.74 13.22
N LEU A 63 -13.33 29.59 14.25
CA LEU A 63 -13.52 30.26 15.53
C LEU A 63 -13.36 31.77 15.38
N ALA A 64 -12.35 32.24 14.62
CA ALA A 64 -12.19 33.66 14.30
C ALA A 64 -13.41 34.21 13.56
N ASP A 65 -13.89 33.49 12.53
CA ASP A 65 -15.09 33.86 11.76
C ASP A 65 -16.35 33.90 12.66
N LYS A 66 -16.50 32.91 13.56
CA LYS A 66 -17.60 32.86 14.53
C LYS A 66 -17.51 33.99 15.55
N LEU A 67 -16.34 34.27 16.12
CA LEU A 67 -16.14 35.37 17.07
C LEU A 67 -16.39 36.73 16.41
N GLN A 68 -15.99 36.90 15.15
CA GLN A 68 -16.33 38.07 14.35
C GLN A 68 -17.85 38.18 14.14
N ALA A 69 -18.53 37.07 13.86
CA ALA A 69 -19.99 37.04 13.80
C ALA A 69 -20.67 37.30 15.16
N PHE A 70 -20.05 36.92 16.29
CA PHE A 70 -20.52 37.25 17.65
C PHE A 70 -20.40 38.74 17.98
N GLY A 71 -19.47 39.46 17.33
CA GLY A 71 -19.39 40.92 17.42
C GLY A 71 -20.55 41.65 16.72
N ALA A 72 -21.42 40.94 15.98
CA ALA A 72 -22.59 41.51 15.33
C ALA A 72 -23.79 41.58 16.30
N PRO A 73 -24.63 42.64 16.25
CA PRO A 73 -25.66 42.94 17.24
C PRO A 73 -26.78 41.89 17.41
N HIS A 74 -26.78 40.78 16.67
CA HIS A 74 -27.86 39.78 16.64
C HIS A 74 -27.36 38.30 16.63
N ALA A 75 -26.19 38.01 17.20
CA ALA A 75 -25.62 36.66 17.09
C ALA A 75 -26.44 35.56 17.82
N PRO A 76 -26.77 34.43 17.15
CA PRO A 76 -27.52 33.33 17.75
C PRO A 76 -26.70 32.52 18.77
N ALA A 77 -27.40 31.88 19.72
CA ALA A 77 -26.79 31.10 20.81
C ALA A 77 -26.00 29.88 20.30
N LEU A 78 -24.80 29.69 20.88
CA LEU A 78 -23.89 28.59 20.56
C LEU A 78 -24.55 27.22 20.76
N ARG A 79 -24.88 26.55 19.65
CA ARG A 79 -25.05 25.10 19.64
C ARG A 79 -23.67 24.48 19.49
N LEU A 80 -23.12 24.00 20.60
CA LEU A 80 -21.96 23.14 20.60
C LEU A 80 -22.41 21.68 20.52
N PHE A 81 -21.67 20.87 19.77
CA PHE A 81 -21.72 19.41 19.79
C PHE A 81 -22.75 18.72 18.86
N ALA A 82 -22.51 18.85 17.54
CA ALA A 82 -22.38 17.72 16.59
C ALA A 82 -21.80 18.21 15.23
N GLY A 83 -20.85 17.45 14.63
CA GLY A 83 -20.16 17.82 13.40
C GLY A 83 -18.82 18.54 13.67
N PRO A 84 -18.60 19.83 13.32
CA PRO A 84 -17.35 20.60 13.49
C PRO A 84 -16.68 20.60 14.89
N ASP A 85 -17.24 19.88 15.86
CA ASP A 85 -16.68 19.62 17.18
C ASP A 85 -15.50 18.63 17.13
N ALA A 86 -15.39 17.79 16.10
CA ALA A 86 -14.17 17.00 15.89
C ALA A 86 -12.96 17.91 15.61
N ASP A 87 -13.13 18.96 14.80
CA ASP A 87 -12.08 19.97 14.58
C ASP A 87 -11.80 20.78 15.87
N ALA A 88 -12.85 21.06 16.68
CA ALA A 88 -12.72 21.72 17.98
C ALA A 88 -11.92 20.87 18.99
N LEU A 89 -12.21 19.57 19.03
CA LEU A 89 -11.48 18.61 19.86
C LEU A 89 -10.04 18.43 19.36
N CYS A 90 -9.80 18.39 18.05
CA CYS A 90 -8.45 18.40 17.49
C CYS A 90 -7.67 19.67 17.83
N PHE A 91 -8.33 20.83 17.91
CA PHE A 91 -7.71 22.07 18.36
C PHE A 91 -7.42 22.08 19.86
N LEU A 92 -8.38 21.66 20.70
CA LEU A 92 -8.25 21.68 22.16
C LEU A 92 -7.35 20.56 22.70
N LEU A 93 -7.35 19.40 22.06
CA LEU A 93 -6.67 18.18 22.51
C LEU A 93 -5.57 17.73 21.54
N GLY A 94 -5.16 18.58 20.59
CA GLY A 94 -4.22 18.22 19.52
C GLY A 94 -2.95 17.54 20.02
N ASP A 95 -2.33 18.09 21.08
CA ASP A 95 -1.13 17.51 21.67
C ASP A 95 -1.39 16.16 22.34
N GLN A 96 -2.53 15.98 22.98
CA GLN A 96 -2.93 14.71 23.61
C GLN A 96 -3.22 13.64 22.56
N ILE A 97 -3.83 14.02 21.44
CA ILE A 97 -4.06 13.14 20.28
C ILE A 97 -2.71 12.73 19.67
N LYS A 98 -1.78 13.66 19.47
CA LYS A 98 -0.44 13.37 18.94
C LYS A 98 0.38 12.45 19.87
N GLN A 99 0.26 12.63 21.18
CA GLN A 99 0.88 11.76 22.17
C GLN A 99 0.27 10.36 22.16
N ALA A 100 -1.06 10.25 22.10
CA ALA A 100 -1.76 8.96 21.99
C ALA A 100 -1.39 8.23 20.69
N LEU A 101 -1.31 8.95 19.56
CA LEU A 101 -0.82 8.40 18.29
C LEU A 101 0.60 7.84 18.44
N GLY A 102 1.52 8.58 19.06
CA GLY A 102 2.89 8.11 19.28
C GLY A 102 2.99 6.90 20.21
N LYS A 103 2.16 6.85 21.26
CA LYS A 103 2.12 5.73 22.21
C LYS A 103 1.60 4.45 21.55
N ASN A 104 0.50 4.55 20.81
CA ASN A 104 -0.14 3.41 20.14
C ASN A 104 0.63 2.97 18.89
N ALA A 105 1.46 3.83 18.32
CA ALA A 105 2.27 3.48 17.15
C ALA A 105 3.21 2.31 17.40
N ARG A 106 3.70 2.15 18.63
CA ARG A 106 4.65 1.08 18.98
C ARG A 106 4.10 -0.30 18.62
N ASP A 107 2.79 -0.47 18.73
CA ASP A 107 2.08 -1.71 18.48
C ASP A 107 1.62 -1.86 17.01
N TRP A 108 1.91 -0.87 16.16
CA TRP A 108 1.56 -0.94 14.74
C TRP A 108 2.55 -1.82 13.98
N PRO A 109 2.08 -2.69 13.07
CA PRO A 109 2.95 -3.52 12.26
C PRO A 109 3.90 -2.65 11.43
N SER A 110 5.20 -2.94 11.51
CA SER A 110 6.21 -2.27 10.69
C SER A 110 6.27 -2.89 9.31
N THR A 111 6.48 -2.06 8.30
CA THR A 111 6.84 -2.50 6.95
C THR A 111 8.18 -3.22 6.97
N PRO A 112 8.38 -4.27 6.16
CA PRO A 112 9.71 -4.82 5.93
C PRO A 112 10.65 -3.72 5.41
N VAL A 113 11.85 -3.61 5.99
CA VAL A 113 12.86 -2.57 5.66
C VAL A 113 13.22 -2.60 4.17
N ASP A 114 13.21 -3.79 3.56
CA ASP A 114 13.55 -3.99 2.15
C ASP A 114 12.32 -4.01 1.22
N ARG A 115 11.13 -3.60 1.67
CA ARG A 115 9.90 -3.70 0.87
C ARG A 115 10.02 -3.00 -0.49
N GLU A 116 10.51 -1.76 -0.51
CA GLU A 116 10.59 -0.98 -1.76
C GLU A 116 11.58 -1.61 -2.73
N ARG A 117 12.78 -1.94 -2.24
CA ARG A 117 13.78 -2.69 -3.00
C ARG A 117 13.23 -4.02 -3.53
N ARG A 118 12.50 -4.77 -2.71
CA ARG A 118 11.92 -6.05 -3.11
C ARG A 118 10.79 -5.89 -4.12
N LEU A 119 9.97 -4.85 -3.99
CA LEU A 119 8.96 -4.50 -4.99
C LEU A 119 9.61 -4.13 -6.34
N GLU A 120 10.70 -3.36 -6.33
CA GLU A 120 11.46 -3.03 -7.54
C GLU A 120 12.08 -4.26 -8.21
N GLU A 121 12.63 -5.19 -7.42
CA GLU A 121 13.13 -6.47 -7.92
C GLU A 121 12.00 -7.28 -8.58
N LEU A 122 10.85 -7.41 -7.90
CA LEU A 122 9.69 -8.14 -8.41
C LEU A 122 9.09 -7.51 -9.66
N ASP A 123 9.02 -6.18 -9.74
CA ASP A 123 8.53 -5.45 -10.92
C ASP A 123 9.47 -5.59 -12.13
N LYS A 124 10.72 -6.04 -11.94
CA LYS A 124 11.62 -6.46 -13.03
C LYS A 124 11.50 -7.95 -13.36
N THR A 125 11.47 -8.82 -12.34
CA THR A 125 11.50 -10.28 -12.58
C THR A 125 10.19 -10.82 -13.15
N ILE A 126 9.04 -10.24 -12.78
CA ILE A 126 7.73 -10.70 -13.28
C ILE A 126 7.65 -10.55 -14.82
N PRO A 127 7.92 -9.37 -15.42
CA PRO A 127 7.98 -9.24 -16.87
C PRO A 127 8.98 -10.19 -17.55
N GLU A 128 10.16 -10.41 -16.95
CA GLU A 128 11.17 -11.33 -17.51
C GLU A 128 10.64 -12.78 -17.60
N LEU A 129 9.93 -13.24 -16.56
CA LEU A 129 9.30 -14.56 -16.54
C LEU A 129 8.11 -14.65 -17.52
N GLU A 130 7.31 -13.60 -17.65
CA GLU A 130 6.22 -13.51 -18.64
C GLU A 130 6.77 -13.57 -20.07
N ASP A 131 7.84 -12.82 -20.36
CA ASP A 131 8.52 -12.80 -21.66
C ASP A 131 9.17 -14.15 -21.98
N GLU A 132 9.73 -14.85 -20.98
CA GLU A 132 10.29 -16.18 -21.17
C GLU A 132 9.20 -17.23 -21.46
N LEU A 133 8.09 -17.20 -20.72
CA LEU A 133 6.92 -18.04 -21.00
C LEU A 133 6.31 -17.77 -22.38
N ALA A 134 6.23 -16.50 -22.78
CA ALA A 134 5.74 -16.11 -24.10
C ALA A 134 6.69 -16.59 -25.22
N ARG A 135 8.01 -16.46 -25.04
CA ARG A 135 9.01 -16.98 -25.98
C ARG A 135 8.92 -18.49 -26.14
N ILE A 136 8.80 -19.23 -25.04
CA ILE A 136 8.61 -20.68 -25.10
C ILE A 136 7.30 -20.99 -25.84
N ARG A 137 6.17 -20.34 -25.54
CA ARG A 137 4.92 -20.57 -26.28
C ARG A 137 5.04 -20.29 -27.78
N ASN A 138 5.67 -19.19 -28.18
CA ASN A 138 5.82 -18.82 -29.59
C ASN A 138 6.72 -19.81 -30.36
N LEU A 139 7.81 -20.27 -29.75
CA LEU A 139 8.69 -21.29 -30.33
C LEU A 139 7.95 -22.62 -30.62
N PHE A 140 6.88 -22.91 -29.88
CA PHE A 140 6.09 -24.13 -30.04
C PHE A 140 4.85 -23.96 -30.94
N ILE A 141 4.33 -22.74 -31.12
CA ILE A 141 3.22 -22.46 -32.02
C ILE A 141 3.71 -22.35 -33.48
N ASP A 142 4.89 -21.75 -33.72
CA ASP A 142 5.47 -21.59 -35.05
C ASP A 142 6.21 -22.83 -35.58
N GLY A 143 6.25 -23.91 -34.80
CA GLY A 143 6.91 -25.19 -35.14
C GLY A 143 6.06 -26.15 -35.97
N THR A 144 5.04 -25.69 -36.69
CA THR A 144 4.33 -26.53 -37.68
C THR A 144 5.06 -26.46 -39.02
N PRO A 145 5.73 -27.53 -39.49
CA PRO A 145 6.24 -27.55 -40.85
C PRO A 145 5.05 -27.63 -41.81
N THR A 146 4.87 -26.58 -42.62
CA THR A 146 4.16 -26.70 -43.90
C THR A 146 4.89 -27.64 -44.84
#